data_AF-A0AAD2K3N1-F1
#
_entry.id   AF-A0AAD2K3N1-F1
#
_cell.length_a   1.000
_cell.length_b   1.000
_cell.length_c   1.000
_cell.angle_alpha   90.00
_cell.angle_beta   90.00
_cell.angle_gamma   90.00
#
_symmetry.space_group_name_H-M   'P 1'
#
loop_
_entity.id
_entity.type
_entity.pdbx_description
1 polymer ?
#
loop_
_entity_poly.entity_id
_entity_poly.type
_entity_poly.pdbx_seq_one_letter_code
_entity_poly.pdbx_strand_id
1 'polypeptide(L)'
;MHTAGASAVLQGVGRMCGDGLYTAPSLASVFESSSALSLSLLTTSHLPMSDSPPRPAPPTLDFTQHVLDDGQVVSTQERFVKIPAPATARPTSEQFFSSVDPTKPDLEFLKNHFINEGRLREEHAFYIIETATEVLRLEGNVLEIDGGVTICGDIHGQYYDLMKLFEFGGNPAETTYLFLGDYVDRGYFSVECVLYLWALKIWYPKSIYLLRGNHECRHLTDYFTFKLECAGKHKYSEALYDACTDSFCALPLAAVVNDQFLCIHGGLSPELRTVDDIRKINRFMEPPTSGLMCDILWSDPAENFGSETTTDGFLHNHVRGCSFFYTYNAACAFLERNKLLSIIRAHEAQDAGYRMYKKARTTEFPAVMTIFSAPNYLDVYNNKAAVIKYENNVMNIRQFNCSPHPYWLPNFMDVFTWSLPFVGEKITDMLVAVLNTCTKEELEEQTESETPVSPIEDSKARQQVIKNKIMAVGRMSRVFSLLREESEKVSELKNVSGSARLPHGTLASGSEGIKAAISGFEDARKSDIENERLPPALFDVGSEQGKALISSAVLEKPEATPAFRRGHSRGASLGTTTTSPSTRNRGLEDTRSLIQGVWDVEDGAGA
;
A
#
# COMPACT_ATOMS: atom_id res chain seq x y z
N MET A 1 6.01 2.70 -67.58
CA MET A 1 7.20 3.28 -68.25
C MET A 1 7.67 4.45 -67.39
N HIS A 2 8.87 4.58 -66.86
CA HIS A 2 10.07 3.75 -66.81
C HIS A 2 10.94 4.34 -65.67
N THR A 3 11.30 3.51 -64.67
CA THR A 3 12.65 3.37 -64.05
C THR A 3 13.30 4.56 -63.33
N ALA A 4 13.55 4.46 -62.01
CA ALA A 4 14.78 3.98 -61.31
C ALA A 4 15.85 5.10 -61.16
N GLY A 5 16.61 5.30 -60.09
CA GLY A 5 16.82 4.67 -58.77
C GLY A 5 17.99 5.37 -58.05
N ALA A 6 18.30 4.91 -56.83
CA ALA A 6 19.56 5.03 -56.08
C ALA A 6 19.95 6.31 -55.28
N SER A 7 19.94 6.12 -53.95
CA SER A 7 21.08 6.22 -53.01
C SER A 7 21.57 7.58 -52.48
N ALA A 8 21.45 7.69 -51.14
CA ALA A 8 22.35 8.27 -50.13
C ALA A 8 22.76 9.76 -50.20
N VAL A 9 22.52 10.47 -49.09
CA VAL A 9 23.51 11.21 -48.25
C VAL A 9 22.71 12.11 -47.29
N LEU A 10 22.72 11.77 -46.00
CA LEU A 10 22.32 12.67 -44.92
C LEU A 10 23.52 12.84 -43.99
N GLN A 11 24.28 13.91 -44.24
CA GLN A 11 25.20 14.51 -43.29
C GLN A 11 24.49 15.66 -42.57
N GLY A 12 24.50 15.61 -41.24
CA GLY A 12 25.09 16.72 -40.51
C GLY A 12 24.20 17.67 -39.71
N VAL A 13 24.18 17.41 -38.39
CA VAL A 13 24.44 18.37 -37.30
C VAL A 13 23.35 19.40 -36.93
N GLY A 14 22.80 19.25 -35.72
CA GLY A 14 22.99 20.30 -34.70
C GLY A 14 21.83 20.72 -33.79
N ARG A 15 22.02 20.43 -32.49
CA ARG A 15 21.49 21.09 -31.26
C ARG A 15 20.08 20.70 -30.79
N MET A 16 19.94 19.94 -29.70
CA MET A 16 20.12 20.27 -28.27
C MET A 16 18.88 20.90 -27.62
N CYS A 17 18.07 20.06 -26.97
CA CYS A 17 17.40 20.34 -25.70
C CYS A 17 17.43 19.03 -24.92
N GLY A 18 18.07 19.06 -23.75
CA GLY A 18 18.31 17.89 -22.91
C GLY A 18 17.26 17.81 -21.81
N ASP A 19 16.53 16.70 -21.80
CA ASP A 19 15.81 16.21 -20.63
C ASP A 19 16.65 15.10 -20.00
N GLY A 20 17.09 15.36 -18.76
CA GLY A 20 17.82 14.42 -17.93
C GLY A 20 16.88 13.39 -17.32
N LEU A 21 16.60 12.31 -18.06
CA LEU A 21 16.17 11.04 -17.48
C LEU A 21 17.43 10.19 -17.25
N TYR A 22 17.77 9.99 -15.99
CA TYR A 22 18.70 8.95 -15.56
C TYR A 22 18.13 7.59 -15.98
N THR A 23 18.55 7.09 -17.13
CA THR A 23 18.34 5.69 -17.50
C THR A 23 19.26 4.84 -16.61
N ALA A 24 18.68 4.17 -15.61
CA ALA A 24 19.34 3.08 -14.92
C ALA A 24 19.77 2.03 -15.98
N PRO A 25 21.01 1.51 -15.94
CA PRO A 25 21.42 0.46 -16.87
C PRO A 25 20.56 -0.78 -16.61
N SER A 26 20.02 -1.38 -17.67
CA SER A 26 19.25 -2.62 -17.56
C SER A 26 20.12 -3.69 -16.90
N LEU A 27 19.62 -4.35 -15.86
CA LEU A 27 20.29 -5.46 -15.16
C LEU A 27 20.78 -6.59 -16.09
N ALA A 28 20.23 -6.70 -17.30
CA ALA A 28 20.74 -7.57 -18.36
C ALA A 28 22.23 -7.33 -18.68
N SER A 29 22.72 -6.08 -18.65
CA SER A 29 24.14 -5.78 -18.93
C SER A 29 25.07 -6.13 -17.75
N VAL A 30 24.51 -6.28 -16.54
CA VAL A 30 25.26 -6.74 -15.35
C VAL A 30 25.32 -8.27 -15.31
N PHE A 31 24.30 -8.96 -15.84
CA PHE A 31 24.32 -10.42 -15.98
C PHE A 31 25.10 -10.92 -17.20
N GLU A 32 25.05 -10.22 -18.35
CA GLU A 32 25.86 -10.57 -19.53
C GLU A 32 27.37 -10.47 -19.27
N SER A 33 27.80 -9.58 -18.37
CA SER A 33 29.19 -9.45 -17.95
C SER A 33 29.62 -10.53 -16.93
N SER A 34 28.70 -11.29 -16.34
CA SER A 34 29.00 -12.46 -15.50
C SER A 34 29.01 -13.78 -16.28
N SER A 35 28.24 -13.91 -17.37
CA SER A 35 28.28 -15.09 -18.23
C SER A 35 29.55 -15.22 -19.08
N ALA A 36 30.28 -14.13 -19.31
CA ALA A 36 31.56 -14.13 -20.03
C ALA A 36 32.77 -14.52 -19.15
N LEU A 37 32.56 -14.81 -17.86
CA LEU A 37 33.60 -15.16 -16.90
C LEU A 37 33.72 -16.67 -16.62
N SER A 38 33.07 -17.51 -17.41
CA SER A 38 33.20 -18.97 -17.35
C SER A 38 33.77 -19.53 -18.65
N LEU A 39 34.82 -20.36 -18.54
CA LEU A 39 35.56 -21.09 -19.59
C LEU A 39 36.53 -20.28 -20.49
N SER A 40 37.69 -19.86 -19.96
CA SER A 40 38.88 -19.69 -20.83
C SER A 40 40.25 -19.90 -20.17
N LEU A 41 40.35 -20.42 -18.95
CA LEU A 41 41.64 -20.60 -18.25
C LEU A 41 41.94 -22.04 -17.79
N LEU A 42 41.36 -23.05 -18.43
CA LEU A 42 41.63 -24.48 -18.13
C LEU A 42 42.35 -25.22 -19.26
N THR A 43 43.20 -24.54 -20.02
CA THR A 43 44.08 -25.19 -21.00
C THR A 43 45.53 -24.78 -20.76
N THR A 44 46.26 -25.55 -19.95
CA THR A 44 47.71 -25.77 -20.12
C THR A 44 48.21 -26.97 -19.31
N SER A 45 48.98 -27.80 -20.02
CA SER A 45 50.05 -28.74 -19.61
C SER A 45 49.70 -29.99 -18.78
N HIS A 46 49.82 -31.13 -19.47
CA HIS A 46 50.02 -32.47 -18.91
C HIS A 46 51.25 -32.56 -17.98
N LEU A 47 51.03 -33.06 -16.76
CA LEU A 47 52.03 -33.72 -15.90
C LEU A 47 51.40 -35.01 -15.34
N PRO A 48 52.20 -36.06 -15.04
CA PRO A 48 51.71 -37.43 -14.95
C PRO A 48 50.95 -37.72 -13.66
N MET A 49 50.01 -38.64 -13.78
CA MET A 49 48.99 -38.98 -12.80
C MET A 49 49.57 -39.57 -11.51
N SER A 50 49.17 -39.02 -10.36
CA SER A 50 49.02 -39.82 -9.15
C SER A 50 47.60 -40.41 -9.13
N ASP A 51 47.51 -41.72 -8.93
CA ASP A 51 46.26 -42.47 -8.82
C ASP A 51 45.42 -41.90 -7.66
N SER A 52 44.47 -41.04 -7.99
CA SER A 52 43.33 -40.71 -7.13
C SER A 52 42.09 -41.30 -7.82
N PRO A 53 41.17 -41.93 -7.07
CA PRO A 53 39.99 -42.54 -7.67
C PRO A 53 39.21 -41.49 -8.47
N PRO A 54 38.59 -41.87 -9.60
CA PRO A 54 37.81 -40.95 -10.41
C PRO A 54 36.76 -40.29 -9.53
N ARG A 55 36.81 -38.96 -9.46
CA ARG A 55 35.82 -38.16 -8.72
C ARG A 55 34.43 -38.56 -9.22
N PRO A 56 33.48 -38.93 -8.34
CA PRO A 56 32.15 -39.35 -8.76
C PRO A 56 31.53 -38.28 -9.66
N ALA A 57 30.87 -38.73 -10.73
CA ALA A 57 30.16 -37.82 -11.63
C ALA A 57 29.15 -37.02 -10.80
N PRO A 58 29.04 -35.69 -11.00
CA PRO A 58 28.09 -34.90 -10.25
C PRO A 58 26.68 -35.48 -10.46
N PRO A 59 25.87 -35.61 -9.40
CA PRO A 59 24.52 -36.14 -9.53
C PRO A 59 23.76 -35.32 -10.57
N THR A 60 23.14 -35.99 -11.52
CA THR A 60 22.24 -35.36 -12.48
C THR A 60 20.99 -34.91 -11.73
N LEU A 61 21.00 -33.65 -11.30
CA LEU A 61 19.88 -33.01 -10.64
C LEU A 61 18.77 -32.75 -11.66
N ASP A 62 17.58 -33.30 -11.40
CA ASP A 62 16.38 -32.94 -12.13
C ASP A 62 15.80 -31.63 -11.56
N PHE A 63 16.10 -30.50 -12.19
CA PHE A 63 15.61 -29.18 -11.77
C PHE A 63 14.09 -29.01 -11.92
N THR A 64 13.38 -29.97 -12.53
CA THR A 64 11.91 -29.95 -12.63
C THR A 64 11.23 -30.44 -11.36
N GLN A 65 11.99 -31.02 -10.43
CA GLN A 65 11.52 -31.56 -9.16
C GLN A 65 12.30 -30.96 -7.99
N HIS A 66 11.59 -30.66 -6.92
CA HIS A 66 12.17 -30.21 -5.66
C HIS A 66 11.66 -31.10 -4.53
N VAL A 67 12.57 -31.60 -3.70
CA VAL A 67 12.23 -32.40 -2.52
C VAL A 67 12.16 -31.46 -1.32
N LEU A 68 10.99 -31.35 -0.71
CA LEU A 68 10.77 -30.57 0.50
C LEU A 68 11.41 -31.25 1.72
N ASP A 69 11.55 -30.51 2.82
CA ASP A 69 12.13 -30.98 4.08
C ASP A 69 11.38 -32.18 4.70
N ASP A 70 10.11 -32.37 4.35
CA ASP A 70 9.27 -33.51 4.76
C ASP A 70 9.40 -34.73 3.82
N GLY A 71 10.25 -34.65 2.80
CA GLY A 71 10.49 -35.69 1.80
C GLY A 71 9.49 -35.69 0.64
N GLN A 72 8.52 -34.76 0.61
CA GLN A 72 7.58 -34.65 -0.51
C GLN A 72 8.27 -34.08 -1.75
N VAL A 73 8.09 -34.73 -2.91
CA VAL A 73 8.57 -34.24 -4.20
C VAL A 73 7.50 -33.37 -4.85
N VAL A 74 7.87 -32.15 -5.21
CA VAL A 74 6.99 -31.19 -5.89
C VAL A 74 7.59 -30.72 -7.21
N SER A 75 6.73 -30.46 -8.19
CA SER A 75 7.17 -29.89 -9.47
C SER A 75 7.55 -28.42 -9.30
N THR A 76 8.66 -28.01 -9.90
CA THR A 76 9.07 -26.60 -10.00
C THR A 76 8.43 -25.86 -11.17
N GLN A 77 7.73 -26.58 -12.04
CA GLN A 77 7.06 -26.03 -13.24
C GLN A 77 5.57 -25.77 -13.01
N GLU A 78 4.96 -26.53 -12.10
CA GLU A 78 3.55 -26.37 -11.76
C GLU A 78 3.36 -25.39 -10.59
N ARG A 79 2.19 -24.76 -10.53
CA ARG A 79 1.82 -23.88 -9.42
C ARG A 79 1.75 -24.70 -8.12
N PHE A 80 2.70 -24.48 -7.23
CA PHE A 80 2.81 -25.19 -5.96
C PHE A 80 1.53 -25.06 -5.10
N VAL A 81 1.05 -23.83 -4.88
CA VAL A 81 -0.19 -23.58 -4.14
C VAL A 81 -1.38 -23.48 -5.10
N LYS A 82 -2.31 -24.43 -5.00
CA LYS A 82 -3.54 -24.49 -5.81
C LYS A 82 -4.63 -23.56 -5.29
N ILE A 83 -4.38 -22.24 -5.32
CA ILE A 83 -5.41 -21.21 -5.09
C ILE A 83 -6.09 -20.84 -6.42
N PRO A 84 -7.30 -20.25 -6.41
CA PRO A 84 -7.89 -19.65 -7.60
C PRO A 84 -6.91 -18.70 -8.30
N ALA A 85 -6.94 -18.69 -9.63
CA ALA A 85 -6.13 -17.77 -10.42
C ALA A 85 -6.97 -16.52 -10.73
N PRO A 86 -6.35 -15.33 -10.76
CA PRO A 86 -7.02 -14.12 -11.24
C PRO A 86 -7.58 -14.30 -12.66
N ALA A 87 -8.66 -13.59 -12.97
CA ALA A 87 -9.21 -13.50 -14.32
C ALA A 87 -8.27 -12.65 -15.20
N THR A 88 -7.37 -13.31 -15.92
CA THR A 88 -6.35 -12.64 -16.75
C THR A 88 -6.90 -12.05 -18.06
N ALA A 89 -8.00 -12.59 -18.57
CA ALA A 89 -8.63 -12.11 -19.80
C ALA A 89 -9.45 -10.84 -19.54
N ARG A 90 -9.20 -9.79 -20.32
CA ARG A 90 -10.02 -8.57 -20.32
C ARG A 90 -11.37 -8.87 -21.03
N PRO A 91 -12.51 -8.46 -20.47
CA PRO A 91 -13.83 -8.79 -21.02
C PRO A 91 -14.01 -8.27 -22.45
N THR A 92 -14.77 -8.99 -23.26
CA THR A 92 -15.25 -8.48 -24.54
C THR A 92 -16.42 -7.52 -24.32
N SER A 93 -16.75 -6.68 -25.31
CA SER A 93 -17.92 -5.78 -25.20
C SER A 93 -19.23 -6.54 -25.01
N GLU A 94 -19.38 -7.73 -25.57
CA GLU A 94 -20.57 -8.59 -25.37
C GLU A 94 -20.70 -9.10 -23.93
N GLN A 95 -19.59 -9.35 -23.24
CA GLN A 95 -19.60 -9.70 -21.82
C GLN A 95 -19.78 -8.48 -20.92
N PHE A 96 -19.29 -7.33 -21.35
CA PHE A 96 -19.30 -6.10 -20.57
C PHE A 96 -20.68 -5.43 -20.54
N PHE A 97 -21.37 -5.33 -21.68
CA PHE A 97 -22.70 -4.72 -21.76
C PHE A 97 -23.79 -5.73 -21.40
N SER A 98 -24.83 -5.27 -20.70
CA SER A 98 -25.92 -6.14 -20.27
C SER A 98 -26.76 -6.62 -21.44
N SER A 99 -27.16 -7.90 -21.37
CA SER A 99 -28.14 -8.46 -22.29
C SER A 99 -29.55 -7.88 -22.11
N VAL A 100 -29.86 -7.33 -20.93
CA VAL A 100 -31.16 -6.73 -20.60
C VAL A 100 -31.26 -5.29 -21.10
N ASP A 101 -30.22 -4.49 -20.84
CA ASP A 101 -30.08 -3.13 -21.35
C ASP A 101 -28.67 -2.96 -21.96
N PRO A 102 -28.53 -3.11 -23.29
CA PRO A 102 -27.23 -2.99 -23.95
C PRO A 102 -26.58 -1.61 -23.85
N THR A 103 -27.30 -0.61 -23.35
CA THR A 103 -26.76 0.74 -23.09
C THR A 103 -26.11 0.84 -21.71
N LYS A 104 -26.04 -0.25 -20.93
CA LYS A 104 -25.51 -0.27 -19.56
C LYS A 104 -24.59 -1.46 -19.32
N PRO A 105 -23.65 -1.35 -18.36
CA PRO A 105 -22.77 -2.47 -18.04
C PRO A 105 -23.52 -3.61 -17.35
N ASP A 106 -23.09 -4.86 -17.54
CA ASP A 106 -23.67 -6.01 -16.83
C ASP A 106 -23.15 -6.09 -15.39
N LEU A 107 -24.01 -5.78 -14.41
CA LEU A 107 -23.63 -5.69 -13.01
C LEU A 107 -23.20 -7.03 -12.41
N GLU A 108 -23.85 -8.13 -12.79
CA GLU A 108 -23.52 -9.45 -12.26
C GLU A 108 -22.19 -9.94 -12.82
N PHE A 109 -21.96 -9.72 -14.12
CA PHE A 109 -20.67 -9.98 -14.74
C PHE A 109 -19.55 -9.15 -14.07
N LEU A 110 -19.74 -7.83 -13.94
CA LEU A 110 -18.75 -6.95 -13.31
C LEU A 110 -18.43 -7.39 -11.88
N LYS A 111 -19.46 -7.67 -11.09
CA LYS A 111 -19.30 -8.16 -9.72
C LYS A 111 -18.38 -9.38 -9.67
N ASN A 112 -18.71 -10.40 -10.45
CA ASN A 112 -17.99 -11.67 -10.48
C ASN A 112 -16.59 -11.52 -11.07
N HIS A 113 -16.41 -10.66 -12.08
CA HIS A 113 -15.11 -10.40 -12.69
C HIS A 113 -14.15 -9.76 -11.69
N PHE A 114 -14.60 -8.75 -10.93
CA PHE A 114 -13.78 -8.09 -9.90
C PHE A 114 -13.52 -8.96 -8.67
N ILE A 115 -14.47 -9.82 -8.24
CA ILE A 115 -14.22 -10.83 -7.19
C ILE A 115 -13.07 -11.78 -7.58
N ASN A 116 -12.91 -12.04 -8.87
CA ASN A 116 -11.83 -12.86 -9.41
C ASN A 116 -10.61 -12.01 -9.83
N GLU A 117 -10.44 -10.81 -9.27
CA GLU A 117 -9.32 -9.89 -9.54
C GLU A 117 -9.16 -9.51 -11.03
N GLY A 118 -10.24 -9.69 -11.79
CA GLY A 118 -10.31 -9.38 -13.20
C GLY A 118 -10.31 -7.88 -13.43
N ARG A 119 -9.76 -7.47 -14.56
CA ARG A 119 -9.67 -6.06 -14.94
C ARG A 119 -10.43 -5.79 -16.23
N LEU A 120 -10.98 -4.59 -16.39
CA LEU A 120 -11.73 -4.20 -17.59
C LEU A 120 -10.79 -3.73 -18.70
N ARG A 121 -11.26 -3.67 -19.95
CA ARG A 121 -10.56 -2.86 -20.96
C ARG A 121 -10.64 -1.39 -20.55
N GLU A 122 -9.63 -0.59 -20.89
CA GLU A 122 -9.63 0.82 -20.50
C GLU A 122 -10.86 1.54 -21.08
N GLU A 123 -11.25 1.27 -22.33
CA GLU A 123 -12.46 1.82 -22.94
C GLU A 123 -13.74 1.56 -22.13
N HIS A 124 -13.86 0.39 -21.50
CA HIS A 124 -15.00 0.03 -20.65
C HIS A 124 -14.95 0.73 -19.29
N ALA A 125 -13.75 0.89 -18.73
CA ALA A 125 -13.56 1.64 -17.49
C ALA A 125 -13.86 3.14 -17.68
N PHE A 126 -13.33 3.76 -18.75
CA PHE A 126 -13.66 5.13 -19.13
C PHE A 126 -15.17 5.32 -19.33
N TYR A 127 -15.81 4.41 -20.07
CA TYR A 127 -17.25 4.45 -20.28
C TYR A 127 -18.04 4.50 -18.95
N ILE A 128 -17.70 3.68 -17.95
CA ILE A 128 -18.36 3.71 -16.63
C ILE A 128 -18.14 5.05 -15.95
N ILE A 129 -16.88 5.51 -15.89
CA ILE A 129 -16.52 6.74 -15.18
C ILE A 129 -17.21 7.95 -15.81
N GLU A 130 -17.10 8.11 -17.13
CA GLU A 130 -17.67 9.24 -17.87
C GLU A 130 -19.20 9.25 -17.81
N THR A 131 -19.85 8.11 -18.04
CA THR A 131 -21.33 8.02 -18.03
C THR A 131 -21.90 8.32 -16.64
N ALA A 132 -21.31 7.77 -15.58
CA ALA A 132 -21.75 8.10 -14.22
C ALA A 132 -21.42 9.55 -13.84
N THR A 133 -20.30 10.12 -14.33
CA THR A 133 -19.97 11.53 -14.14
C THR A 133 -21.07 12.43 -14.71
N GLU A 134 -21.59 12.12 -15.89
CA GLU A 134 -22.71 12.86 -16.49
C GLU A 134 -23.95 12.82 -15.58
N VAL A 135 -24.27 11.67 -14.99
CA VAL A 135 -25.37 11.55 -14.02
C VAL A 135 -25.11 12.40 -12.78
N LEU A 136 -23.93 12.30 -12.17
CA LEU A 136 -23.56 13.02 -10.95
C LEU A 136 -23.55 14.55 -11.16
N ARG A 137 -23.15 15.02 -12.34
CA ARG A 137 -23.16 16.47 -12.68
C ARG A 137 -24.57 17.07 -12.71
N LEU A 138 -25.60 16.26 -12.95
CA LEU A 138 -26.99 16.71 -12.95
C LEU A 138 -27.58 16.83 -11.54
N GLU A 139 -26.93 16.24 -10.54
CA GLU A 139 -27.41 16.28 -9.16
C GLU A 139 -27.06 17.62 -8.47
N GLY A 140 -27.91 18.03 -7.52
CA GLY A 140 -27.63 19.19 -6.67
C GLY A 140 -26.53 18.89 -5.65
N ASN A 141 -25.99 19.93 -5.00
CA ASN A 141 -25.01 19.73 -3.92
C ASN A 141 -25.60 19.01 -2.71
N VAL A 142 -26.89 19.24 -2.47
CA VAL A 142 -27.68 18.60 -1.42
C VAL A 142 -28.73 17.74 -2.11
N LEU A 143 -28.64 16.43 -1.91
CA LEU A 143 -29.62 15.47 -2.41
C LEU A 143 -30.83 15.44 -1.47
N GLU A 144 -32.03 15.32 -2.03
CA GLU A 144 -33.26 15.11 -1.25
C GLU A 144 -33.69 13.67 -1.44
N ILE A 145 -33.76 12.89 -0.34
CA ILE A 145 -34.02 11.45 -0.40
C ILE A 145 -35.21 11.11 0.50
N ASP A 146 -36.30 10.67 -0.11
CA ASP A 146 -37.52 10.25 0.57
C ASP A 146 -37.61 8.73 0.68
N GLY A 147 -38.28 8.25 1.74
CA GLY A 147 -38.61 6.85 1.94
C GLY A 147 -37.51 6.04 2.63
N GLY A 148 -37.57 4.72 2.44
CA GLY A 148 -36.60 3.79 3.05
C GLY A 148 -35.22 3.92 2.41
N VAL A 149 -34.17 4.01 3.23
CA VAL A 149 -32.78 4.16 2.77
C VAL A 149 -31.80 3.38 3.64
N THR A 150 -30.79 2.79 2.98
CA THR A 150 -29.60 2.24 3.64
C THR A 150 -28.45 3.23 3.52
N ILE A 151 -27.96 3.73 4.65
CA ILE A 151 -26.87 4.71 4.73
C ILE A 151 -25.57 4.00 5.11
N CYS A 152 -24.53 4.24 4.33
CA CYS A 152 -23.23 3.59 4.40
C CYS A 152 -22.12 4.64 4.62
N GLY A 153 -21.18 4.35 5.51
CA GLY A 153 -19.99 5.17 5.72
C GLY A 153 -18.84 4.78 4.79
N ASP A 154 -17.62 5.00 5.27
CA ASP A 154 -16.37 4.80 4.54
C ASP A 154 -16.20 3.35 4.04
N ILE A 155 -15.63 3.19 2.85
CA ILE A 155 -15.38 1.90 2.17
C ILE A 155 -13.88 1.62 2.01
N HIS A 156 -13.07 2.66 1.75
CA HIS A 156 -11.60 2.60 1.65
C HIS A 156 -11.05 1.42 0.83
N GLY A 157 -11.58 1.24 -0.38
CA GLY A 157 -11.08 0.22 -1.30
C GLY A 157 -11.21 -1.23 -0.81
N GLN A 158 -12.08 -1.50 0.18
CA GLN A 158 -12.39 -2.86 0.66
C GLN A 158 -13.50 -3.51 -0.18
N TYR A 159 -13.23 -3.78 -1.47
CA TYR A 159 -14.22 -4.28 -2.43
C TYR A 159 -14.94 -5.56 -1.99
N TYR A 160 -14.23 -6.49 -1.35
CA TYR A 160 -14.81 -7.75 -0.86
C TYR A 160 -15.80 -7.51 0.28
N ASP A 161 -15.53 -6.54 1.14
CA ASP A 161 -16.46 -6.13 2.20
C ASP A 161 -17.61 -5.29 1.66
N LEU A 162 -17.41 -4.54 0.58
CA LEU A 162 -18.50 -3.87 -0.13
C LEU A 162 -19.51 -4.90 -0.69
N MET A 163 -19.06 -6.07 -1.17
CA MET A 163 -19.98 -7.13 -1.58
C MET A 163 -20.83 -7.63 -0.41
N LYS A 164 -20.21 -7.83 0.76
CA LYS A 164 -20.90 -8.20 1.99
C LYS A 164 -21.85 -7.11 2.47
N LEU A 165 -21.47 -5.84 2.35
CA LEU A 165 -22.34 -4.70 2.65
C LEU A 165 -23.66 -4.77 1.88
N PHE A 166 -23.63 -5.15 0.60
CA PHE A 166 -24.86 -5.35 -0.18
C PHE A 166 -25.69 -6.56 0.29
N GLU A 167 -25.06 -7.63 0.77
CA GLU A 167 -25.78 -8.77 1.36
C GLU A 167 -26.55 -8.38 2.64
N PHE A 168 -25.97 -7.52 3.49
CA PHE A 168 -26.61 -7.07 4.73
C PHE A 168 -27.53 -5.85 4.54
N GLY A 169 -27.21 -4.97 3.59
CA GLY A 169 -27.97 -3.76 3.30
C GLY A 169 -29.21 -4.01 2.46
N GLY A 170 -29.17 -4.98 1.54
CA GLY A 170 -30.26 -5.30 0.61
C GLY A 170 -29.81 -5.24 -0.86
N ASN A 171 -30.59 -5.83 -1.76
CA ASN A 171 -30.28 -5.80 -3.18
C ASN A 171 -30.37 -4.35 -3.71
N PRO A 172 -29.32 -3.79 -4.34
CA PRO A 172 -29.35 -2.45 -4.95
C PRO A 172 -30.46 -2.23 -5.97
N ALA A 173 -30.97 -3.30 -6.60
CA ALA A 173 -32.10 -3.21 -7.53
C ALA A 173 -33.43 -2.86 -6.85
N GLU A 174 -33.53 -3.10 -5.54
CA GLU A 174 -34.78 -2.97 -4.75
C GLU A 174 -34.63 -2.02 -3.56
N THR A 175 -33.40 -1.61 -3.24
CA THR A 175 -33.06 -0.85 -2.02
C THR A 175 -32.42 0.47 -2.38
N THR A 176 -32.89 1.56 -1.78
CA THR A 176 -32.23 2.86 -1.88
C THR A 176 -30.99 2.90 -0.99
N TYR A 177 -29.86 3.34 -1.54
CA TYR A 177 -28.60 3.51 -0.84
C TYR A 177 -28.12 4.96 -0.87
N LEU A 178 -27.53 5.38 0.24
CA LEU A 178 -26.76 6.61 0.37
C LEU A 178 -25.38 6.25 0.92
N PHE A 179 -24.33 6.47 0.13
CA PHE A 179 -22.95 6.36 0.57
C PHE A 179 -22.40 7.73 0.93
N LEU A 180 -21.71 7.83 2.06
CA LEU A 180 -21.26 9.11 2.62
C LEU A 180 -19.88 9.57 2.13
N GLY A 181 -19.15 8.75 1.38
CA GLY A 181 -17.83 9.11 0.83
C GLY A 181 -16.76 8.06 1.15
N ASP A 182 -15.50 8.40 0.86
CA ASP A 182 -14.29 7.61 1.13
C ASP A 182 -14.37 6.20 0.52
N TYR A 183 -14.51 6.17 -0.80
CA TYR A 183 -14.53 4.96 -1.61
C TYR A 183 -13.12 4.39 -1.84
N VAL A 184 -12.11 5.26 -1.80
CA VAL A 184 -10.74 4.99 -2.24
C VAL A 184 -9.71 5.13 -1.13
N ASP A 185 -8.46 4.80 -1.49
CA ASP A 185 -7.27 4.77 -0.65
C ASP A 185 -7.32 3.72 0.46
N ARG A 186 -6.13 3.50 1.03
CA ARG A 186 -5.87 2.61 2.17
C ARG A 186 -5.99 1.13 1.81
N GLY A 187 -7.15 0.68 1.34
CA GLY A 187 -7.34 -0.63 0.72
C GLY A 187 -6.84 -0.69 -0.73
N TYR A 188 -6.59 -1.91 -1.21
CA TYR A 188 -5.97 -2.16 -2.52
C TYR A 188 -6.94 -2.55 -3.63
N PHE A 189 -8.25 -2.35 -3.41
CA PHE A 189 -9.30 -2.58 -4.40
C PHE A 189 -10.19 -1.35 -4.60
N SER A 190 -9.58 -0.16 -4.54
CA SER A 190 -10.29 1.12 -4.67
C SER A 190 -10.89 1.30 -6.06
N VAL A 191 -10.16 0.92 -7.12
CA VAL A 191 -10.68 1.10 -8.49
C VAL A 191 -11.86 0.16 -8.77
N GLU A 192 -11.88 -1.04 -8.19
CA GLU A 192 -13.02 -1.94 -8.26
C GLU A 192 -14.23 -1.38 -7.51
N CYS A 193 -14.03 -0.78 -6.32
CA CYS A 193 -15.10 -0.06 -5.60
C CYS A 193 -15.69 1.07 -6.44
N VAL A 194 -14.86 1.93 -7.01
CA VAL A 194 -15.29 3.05 -7.85
C VAL A 194 -16.04 2.54 -9.08
N LEU A 195 -15.45 1.63 -9.86
CA LEU A 195 -16.08 1.13 -11.08
C LEU A 195 -17.43 0.44 -10.80
N TYR A 196 -17.53 -0.32 -9.71
CA TYR A 196 -18.77 -1.01 -9.38
C TYR A 196 -19.85 -0.06 -8.84
N LEU A 197 -19.51 0.87 -7.95
CA LEU A 197 -20.46 1.87 -7.44
C LEU A 197 -20.93 2.83 -8.55
N TRP A 198 -20.04 3.20 -9.48
CA TRP A 198 -20.41 4.01 -10.64
C TRP A 198 -21.29 3.24 -11.62
N ALA A 199 -21.03 1.95 -11.85
CA ALA A 199 -21.92 1.10 -12.63
C ALA A 199 -23.32 1.01 -11.98
N LEU A 200 -23.40 0.86 -10.66
CA LEU A 200 -24.66 0.92 -9.92
C LEU A 200 -25.35 2.28 -10.07
N LYS A 201 -24.61 3.40 -10.04
CA LYS A 201 -25.15 4.74 -10.26
C LYS A 201 -25.77 4.91 -11.66
N ILE A 202 -25.16 4.32 -12.70
CA ILE A 202 -25.71 4.31 -14.07
C ILE A 202 -27.03 3.53 -14.14
N TRP A 203 -27.09 2.38 -13.46
CA TRP A 203 -28.31 1.56 -13.44
C TRP A 203 -29.44 2.20 -12.65
N TYR A 204 -29.10 2.77 -11.49
CA TYR A 204 -30.05 3.15 -10.46
C TYR A 204 -29.84 4.61 -10.02
N PRO A 205 -29.91 5.60 -10.94
CA PRO A 205 -29.55 6.99 -10.65
C PRO A 205 -30.47 7.66 -9.61
N LYS A 206 -31.66 7.09 -9.37
CA LYS A 206 -32.66 7.60 -8.40
C LYS A 206 -32.77 6.76 -7.13
N SER A 207 -31.91 5.77 -6.94
CA SER A 207 -31.88 4.95 -5.72
C SER A 207 -30.47 4.63 -5.24
N ILE A 208 -29.43 4.93 -6.01
CA ILE A 208 -28.04 4.90 -5.56
C ILE A 208 -27.51 6.33 -5.53
N TYR A 209 -27.20 6.80 -4.33
CA TYR A 209 -26.68 8.13 -4.07
C TYR A 209 -25.27 8.03 -3.49
N LEU A 210 -24.35 8.83 -4.03
CA LEU A 210 -22.94 8.83 -3.70
C LEU A 210 -22.54 10.24 -3.29
N LEU A 211 -22.13 10.44 -2.03
CA LEU A 211 -21.57 11.71 -1.59
C LEU A 211 -20.05 11.72 -1.75
N ARG A 212 -19.45 12.91 -1.69
CA ARG A 212 -18.00 13.10 -1.67
C ARG A 212 -17.48 12.96 -0.25
N GLY A 213 -16.46 12.14 -0.05
CA GLY A 213 -15.62 12.12 1.14
C GLY A 213 -14.35 12.95 0.97
N ASN A 214 -13.49 12.96 1.98
CA ASN A 214 -12.24 13.72 1.91
C ASN A 214 -11.20 13.04 1.02
N HIS A 215 -11.26 11.70 0.87
CA HIS A 215 -10.36 10.94 0.01
C HIS A 215 -10.68 11.09 -1.49
N GLU A 216 -11.87 11.57 -1.87
CA GLU A 216 -12.22 11.83 -3.27
C GLU A 216 -11.61 13.16 -3.79
N CYS A 217 -10.29 13.32 -3.67
CA CYS A 217 -9.54 14.47 -4.16
C CYS A 217 -8.12 14.09 -4.58
N ARG A 218 -7.55 14.85 -5.52
CA ARG A 218 -6.20 14.60 -6.05
C ARG A 218 -5.13 14.61 -4.96
N HIS A 219 -5.28 15.49 -3.96
CA HIS A 219 -4.29 15.66 -2.89
C HIS A 219 -4.10 14.39 -2.06
N LEU A 220 -5.19 13.75 -1.64
CA LEU A 220 -5.11 12.52 -0.84
C LEU A 220 -4.74 11.32 -1.70
N THR A 221 -5.34 11.18 -2.89
CA THR A 221 -5.11 10.01 -3.72
C THR A 221 -3.70 9.95 -4.33
N ASP A 222 -3.01 11.08 -4.47
CA ASP A 222 -1.60 11.16 -4.85
C ASP A 222 -0.66 10.86 -3.68
N TYR A 223 -1.05 11.25 -2.45
CA TYR A 223 -0.28 10.96 -1.23
C TYR A 223 -0.38 9.49 -0.82
N PHE A 224 -1.58 8.91 -0.90
CA PHE A 224 -1.87 7.51 -0.58
C PHE A 224 -1.68 6.62 -1.82
N THR A 225 -2.63 5.71 -2.07
CA THR A 225 -2.40 4.55 -2.92
C THR A 225 -3.29 4.53 -4.14
N PHE A 226 -4.35 5.32 -4.23
CA PHE A 226 -5.29 5.23 -5.35
C PHE A 226 -4.69 5.68 -6.68
N LYS A 227 -3.88 6.75 -6.70
CA LYS A 227 -3.16 7.14 -7.92
C LYS A 227 -2.21 6.04 -8.36
N LEU A 228 -1.49 5.44 -7.42
CA LEU A 228 -0.59 4.33 -7.73
C LEU A 228 -1.35 3.09 -8.21
N GLU A 229 -2.50 2.78 -7.61
CA GLU A 229 -3.35 1.65 -8.01
C GLU A 229 -3.80 1.76 -9.47
N CYS A 230 -4.21 2.97 -9.87
CA CYS A 230 -4.62 3.27 -11.24
C CYS A 230 -3.42 3.36 -12.18
N ALA A 231 -2.43 4.17 -11.83
CA ALA A 231 -1.25 4.50 -12.62
C ALA A 231 -0.12 3.47 -12.47
N GLY A 232 1.10 3.80 -12.90
CA GLY A 232 2.29 2.95 -12.72
C GLY A 232 2.26 1.60 -13.47
N LYS A 233 1.29 1.40 -14.38
CA LYS A 233 0.98 0.11 -15.03
C LYS A 233 0.50 -0.99 -14.06
N HIS A 234 0.03 -0.63 -12.86
CA HIS A 234 -0.43 -1.62 -11.88
C HIS A 234 -1.76 -2.25 -12.30
N LYS A 235 -2.86 -1.48 -12.42
CA LYS A 235 -4.16 -1.99 -12.90
C LYS A 235 -4.60 -1.39 -14.24
N TYR A 236 -4.48 -0.07 -14.40
CA TYR A 236 -4.96 0.69 -15.56
C TYR A 236 -3.92 1.75 -16.00
N SER A 237 -4.32 3.02 -16.13
CA SER A 237 -3.52 4.13 -16.63
C SER A 237 -3.72 5.40 -15.80
N GLU A 238 -2.76 6.33 -15.91
CA GLU A 238 -2.85 7.67 -15.31
C GLU A 238 -4.03 8.48 -15.88
N ALA A 239 -4.36 8.28 -17.16
CA ALA A 239 -5.53 8.92 -17.77
C ALA A 239 -6.85 8.47 -17.11
N LEU A 240 -6.96 7.19 -16.69
CA LEU A 240 -8.13 6.74 -15.95
C LEU A 240 -8.19 7.37 -14.54
N TYR A 241 -7.04 7.54 -13.89
CA TYR A 241 -6.97 8.27 -12.61
C TYR A 241 -7.46 9.72 -12.74
N ASP A 242 -7.04 10.41 -13.79
CA ASP A 242 -7.50 11.76 -14.08
C ASP A 242 -9.02 11.80 -14.31
N ALA A 243 -9.57 10.84 -15.07
CA ALA A 243 -11.01 10.73 -15.25
C ALA A 243 -11.76 10.46 -13.93
N CYS A 244 -11.22 9.61 -13.05
CA CYS A 244 -11.79 9.35 -11.72
C CYS A 244 -11.80 10.63 -10.87
N THR A 245 -10.70 11.37 -10.82
CA THR A 245 -10.60 12.59 -10.02
C THR A 245 -11.46 13.74 -10.56
N ASP A 246 -11.63 13.83 -11.88
CA ASP A 246 -12.61 14.73 -12.49
C ASP A 246 -14.06 14.30 -12.17
N SER A 247 -14.33 12.99 -12.13
CA SER A 247 -15.61 12.45 -11.67
C SER A 247 -15.87 12.74 -10.19
N PHE A 248 -14.86 12.69 -9.34
CA PHE A 248 -14.96 12.99 -7.91
C PHE A 248 -15.41 14.43 -7.67
N CYS A 249 -14.99 15.36 -8.53
CA CYS A 249 -15.47 16.75 -8.48
C CYS A 249 -16.98 16.89 -8.79
N ALA A 250 -17.61 15.89 -9.39
CA ALA A 250 -19.06 15.89 -9.64
C ALA A 250 -19.91 15.37 -8.46
N LEU A 251 -19.30 14.66 -7.51
CA LEU A 251 -20.00 14.07 -6.36
C LEU A 251 -20.70 15.14 -5.51
N PRO A 252 -22.00 14.98 -5.18
CA PRO A 252 -22.71 15.79 -4.20
C PRO A 252 -22.02 15.85 -2.83
N LEU A 253 -22.27 16.92 -2.08
CA LEU A 253 -21.59 17.17 -0.79
C LEU A 253 -22.43 16.76 0.42
N ALA A 254 -23.75 16.67 0.27
CA ALA A 254 -24.67 16.34 1.35
C ALA A 254 -25.95 15.68 0.83
N ALA A 255 -26.70 15.08 1.74
CA ALA A 255 -28.09 14.70 1.52
C ALA A 255 -28.96 15.10 2.71
N VAL A 256 -30.22 15.42 2.45
CA VAL A 256 -31.28 15.48 3.45
C VAL A 256 -32.18 14.28 3.24
N VAL A 257 -32.25 13.42 4.26
CA VAL A 257 -33.04 12.18 4.23
C VAL A 257 -34.33 12.40 5.02
N ASN A 258 -35.48 12.18 4.37
CA ASN A 258 -36.83 12.31 4.93
C ASN A 258 -37.09 13.62 5.67
N ASP A 259 -36.52 14.75 5.20
CA ASP A 259 -36.57 16.05 5.87
C ASP A 259 -36.12 16.03 7.35
N GLN A 260 -35.38 15.00 7.77
CA GLN A 260 -35.07 14.71 9.17
C GLN A 260 -33.58 14.66 9.43
N PHE A 261 -32.79 14.12 8.50
CA PHE A 261 -31.38 13.87 8.73
C PHE A 261 -30.53 14.62 7.72
N LEU A 262 -29.62 15.46 8.20
CA LEU A 262 -28.51 15.91 7.36
C LEU A 262 -27.45 14.81 7.32
N CYS A 263 -27.15 14.33 6.13
CA CYS A 263 -26.12 13.32 5.87
C CYS A 263 -24.95 13.97 5.13
N ILE A 264 -23.76 13.89 5.71
CA ILE A 264 -22.51 14.49 5.20
C ILE A 264 -21.32 13.62 5.60
N HIS A 265 -20.19 13.71 4.90
CA HIS A 265 -19.02 12.89 5.22
C HIS A 265 -18.39 13.26 6.58
N GLY A 266 -17.89 14.49 6.67
CA GLY A 266 -17.24 15.06 7.83
C GLY A 266 -18.26 15.59 8.83
N GLY A 267 -18.63 16.87 8.73
CA GLY A 267 -19.41 17.51 9.78
C GLY A 267 -19.74 18.98 9.57
N LEU A 268 -19.91 19.70 10.68
CA LEU A 268 -20.34 21.10 10.67
C LEU A 268 -19.17 22.07 10.48
N SER A 269 -19.50 23.23 9.92
CA SER A 269 -18.59 24.37 9.76
C SER A 269 -19.08 25.59 10.56
N PRO A 270 -18.19 26.47 11.05
CA PRO A 270 -18.59 27.80 11.53
C PRO A 270 -19.29 28.66 10.46
N GLU A 271 -19.06 28.37 9.18
CA GLU A 271 -19.72 29.01 8.03
C GLU A 271 -21.06 28.36 7.67
N LEU A 272 -21.34 27.15 8.18
CA LEU A 272 -22.56 26.40 7.90
C LEU A 272 -23.68 26.82 8.85
N ARG A 273 -24.55 27.74 8.39
CA ARG A 273 -25.70 28.17 9.19
C ARG A 273 -26.95 27.39 8.83
N THR A 274 -27.17 27.15 7.55
CA THR A 274 -28.34 26.47 7.00
C THR A 274 -27.96 25.48 5.92
N VAL A 275 -28.82 24.49 5.66
CA VAL A 275 -28.61 23.54 4.54
C VAL A 275 -28.48 24.27 3.19
N ASP A 276 -29.14 25.43 3.03
CA ASP A 276 -29.03 26.28 1.84
C ASP A 276 -27.61 26.82 1.59
N ASP A 277 -26.76 26.89 2.62
CA ASP A 277 -25.38 27.34 2.44
C ASP A 277 -24.57 26.28 1.68
N ILE A 278 -24.87 24.99 1.86
CA ILE A 278 -24.29 23.88 1.09
C ILE A 278 -24.74 23.95 -0.37
N ARG A 279 -26.02 24.29 -0.61
CA ARG A 279 -26.60 24.41 -1.96
C ARG A 279 -25.91 25.48 -2.83
N LYS A 280 -25.22 26.46 -2.22
CA LYS A 280 -24.54 27.57 -2.91
C LYS A 280 -23.08 27.29 -3.27
N ILE A 281 -22.49 26.20 -2.78
CA ILE A 281 -21.07 25.88 -3.02
C ILE A 281 -20.85 25.56 -4.51
N ASN A 282 -19.75 26.04 -5.10
CA ASN A 282 -19.30 25.47 -6.37
C ASN A 282 -18.49 24.20 -6.08
N ARG A 283 -19.12 23.03 -6.17
CA ARG A 283 -18.47 21.76 -5.81
C ARG A 283 -17.54 21.19 -6.90
N PHE A 284 -17.65 21.69 -8.14
CA PHE A 284 -16.93 21.18 -9.32
C PHE A 284 -15.47 21.67 -9.36
N MET A 285 -14.74 21.37 -8.29
CA MET A 285 -13.35 21.73 -8.08
C MET A 285 -12.71 20.77 -7.06
N GLU A 286 -11.38 20.80 -6.97
CA GLU A 286 -10.69 20.17 -5.85
C GLU A 286 -11.11 20.85 -4.52
N PRO A 287 -11.29 20.08 -3.43
CA PRO A 287 -11.61 20.67 -2.15
C PRO A 287 -10.52 21.65 -1.72
N PRO A 288 -10.87 22.88 -1.30
CA PRO A 288 -9.89 23.82 -0.77
C PRO A 288 -9.33 23.31 0.56
N THR A 289 -8.19 23.86 1.00
CA THR A 289 -7.59 23.52 2.30
C THR A 289 -8.32 24.16 3.50
N SER A 290 -9.25 25.09 3.25
CA SER A 290 -10.07 25.75 4.26
C SER A 290 -11.42 26.23 3.68
N GLY A 291 -12.33 26.63 4.57
CA GLY A 291 -13.67 27.12 4.22
C GLY A 291 -14.73 26.02 4.22
N LEU A 292 -15.98 26.40 3.96
CA LEU A 292 -17.14 25.51 4.12
C LEU A 292 -17.03 24.14 3.43
N MET A 293 -16.53 24.07 2.19
CA MET A 293 -16.38 22.79 1.48
C MET A 293 -15.33 21.88 2.13
N CYS A 294 -14.23 22.44 2.63
CA CYS A 294 -13.24 21.69 3.41
C CYS A 294 -13.90 21.12 4.67
N ASP A 295 -14.63 21.97 5.40
CA ASP A 295 -15.21 21.59 6.69
C ASP A 295 -16.28 20.50 6.60
N ILE A 296 -17.11 20.52 5.55
CA ILE A 296 -18.11 19.47 5.30
C ILE A 296 -17.44 18.10 5.14
N LEU A 297 -16.22 18.07 4.59
CA LEU A 297 -15.48 16.83 4.34
C LEU A 297 -14.55 16.44 5.50
N TRP A 298 -14.06 17.39 6.31
CA TRP A 298 -12.97 17.16 7.27
C TRP A 298 -13.29 17.42 8.75
N SER A 299 -14.41 18.05 9.07
CA SER A 299 -14.70 18.36 10.47
C SER A 299 -15.16 17.13 11.25
N ASP A 300 -14.82 17.10 12.54
CA ASP A 300 -15.11 15.99 13.45
C ASP A 300 -15.88 16.49 14.68
N PRO A 301 -16.70 15.66 15.32
CA PRO A 301 -17.21 15.98 16.65
C PRO A 301 -16.05 16.05 17.65
N ALA A 302 -16.11 16.97 18.62
CA ALA A 302 -15.11 17.04 19.69
C ALA A 302 -14.97 15.70 20.43
N GLU A 303 -13.76 15.33 20.89
CA GLU A 303 -13.52 14.04 21.55
C GLU A 303 -14.46 13.81 22.75
N ASN A 304 -14.71 14.86 23.54
CA ASN A 304 -15.61 14.89 24.68
C ASN A 304 -17.03 15.41 24.34
N PHE A 305 -17.49 15.22 23.09
CA PHE A 305 -18.79 15.71 22.60
C PHE A 305 -19.95 15.42 23.56
N GLY A 306 -20.65 16.47 23.98
CA GLY A 306 -21.75 16.42 24.95
C GLY A 306 -21.34 16.57 26.43
N SER A 307 -20.04 16.58 26.71
CA SER A 307 -19.41 16.79 28.03
C SER A 307 -18.29 17.84 27.97
N GLU A 308 -18.36 18.74 26.99
CA GLU A 308 -17.36 19.77 26.77
C GLU A 308 -17.33 20.78 27.92
N THR A 309 -16.13 21.25 28.27
CA THR A 309 -15.92 22.31 29.27
C THR A 309 -15.95 23.71 28.66
N THR A 310 -15.65 23.83 27.36
CA THR A 310 -15.71 25.10 26.62
C THR A 310 -17.14 25.41 26.18
N THR A 311 -17.43 26.71 26.04
CA THR A 311 -18.66 27.22 25.43
C THR A 311 -18.56 27.43 23.93
N ASP A 312 -17.35 27.33 23.36
CA ASP A 312 -17.12 27.56 21.93
C ASP A 312 -17.81 26.49 21.08
N GLY A 313 -18.41 26.93 19.96
CA GLY A 313 -19.07 26.01 19.03
C GLY A 313 -18.10 25.18 18.21
N PHE A 314 -16.92 25.74 17.92
CA PHE A 314 -15.93 25.18 17.02
C PHE A 314 -14.52 25.41 17.57
N LEU A 315 -13.67 24.39 17.52
CA LEU A 315 -12.27 24.42 17.92
C LEU A 315 -11.42 23.95 16.74
N HIS A 316 -10.17 24.37 16.63
CA HIS A 316 -9.31 23.85 15.56
C HIS A 316 -9.10 22.33 15.69
N ASN A 317 -9.25 21.60 14.58
CA ASN A 317 -9.05 20.15 14.55
C ASN A 317 -7.57 19.81 14.38
N HIS A 318 -6.88 19.65 15.50
CA HIS A 318 -5.46 19.30 15.53
C HIS A 318 -5.18 17.85 15.13
N VAL A 319 -6.19 16.97 15.14
CA VAL A 319 -6.07 15.58 14.66
C VAL A 319 -6.00 15.56 13.14
N ARG A 320 -6.84 16.35 12.47
CA ARG A 320 -6.81 16.47 10.99
C ARG A 320 -5.77 17.47 10.48
N GLY A 321 -5.34 18.42 11.31
CA GLY A 321 -4.43 19.51 10.91
C GLY A 321 -5.10 20.57 10.01
N CYS A 322 -6.40 20.44 9.75
CA CYS A 322 -7.24 21.39 9.03
C CYS A 322 -8.66 21.33 9.61
N SER A 323 -9.55 22.24 9.20
CA SER A 323 -10.94 22.28 9.68
C SER A 323 -11.09 22.38 11.21
N PHE A 324 -12.22 21.92 11.74
CA PHE A 324 -12.69 22.16 13.10
C PHE A 324 -13.24 20.91 13.78
N PHE A 325 -13.06 20.85 15.10
CA PHE A 325 -13.93 20.08 15.98
C PHE A 325 -15.20 20.88 16.24
N TYR A 326 -16.37 20.30 16.03
CA TYR A 326 -17.65 20.92 16.40
C TYR A 326 -18.20 20.32 17.69
N THR A 327 -18.80 21.17 18.53
CA THR A 327 -19.33 20.76 19.85
C THR A 327 -20.81 20.39 19.80
N TYR A 328 -21.29 19.73 20.84
CA TYR A 328 -22.69 19.37 21.03
C TYR A 328 -23.63 20.57 20.97
N ASN A 329 -23.19 21.72 21.49
CA ASN A 329 -23.98 22.94 21.41
C ASN A 329 -24.08 23.48 19.98
N ALA A 330 -23.01 23.40 19.19
CA ALA A 330 -23.04 23.75 17.76
C ALA A 330 -23.98 22.83 16.98
N ALA A 331 -23.91 21.52 17.23
CA ALA A 331 -24.80 20.55 16.61
C ALA A 331 -26.28 20.81 16.95
N CYS A 332 -26.61 20.99 18.23
CA CYS A 332 -27.99 21.28 18.65
C CYS A 332 -28.51 22.58 18.04
N ALA A 333 -27.69 23.65 18.03
CA ALA A 333 -28.09 24.92 17.45
C ALA A 333 -28.35 24.82 15.93
N PHE A 334 -27.54 24.03 15.21
CA PHE A 334 -27.75 23.77 13.79
C PHE A 334 -29.05 22.98 13.54
N LEU A 335 -29.27 21.90 14.29
CA LEU A 335 -30.46 21.05 14.19
C LEU A 335 -31.75 21.84 14.44
N GLU A 336 -31.79 22.62 15.53
CA GLU A 336 -32.94 23.45 15.89
C GLU A 336 -33.24 24.49 14.80
N ARG A 337 -32.21 25.17 14.29
CA ARG A 337 -32.37 26.18 13.24
C ARG A 337 -32.91 25.59 11.94
N ASN A 338 -32.44 24.41 11.55
CA ASN A 338 -32.79 23.76 10.30
C ASN A 338 -33.98 22.80 10.42
N LYS A 339 -34.56 22.67 11.62
CA LYS A 339 -35.67 21.76 11.94
C LYS A 339 -35.36 20.30 11.62
N LEU A 340 -34.10 19.91 11.81
CA LEU A 340 -33.63 18.54 11.59
C LEU A 340 -33.57 17.77 12.91
N LEU A 341 -33.66 16.45 12.81
CA LEU A 341 -33.64 15.52 13.93
C LEU A 341 -32.21 15.12 14.33
N SER A 342 -31.33 14.89 13.37
CA SER A 342 -29.95 14.45 13.60
C SER A 342 -29.01 14.75 12.43
N ILE A 343 -27.71 14.67 12.69
CA ILE A 343 -26.65 14.66 11.68
C ILE A 343 -26.10 13.22 11.60
N ILE A 344 -26.12 12.63 10.40
CA ILE A 344 -25.50 11.33 10.12
C ILE A 344 -24.21 11.59 9.33
N ARG A 345 -23.10 11.04 9.81
CA ARG A 345 -21.77 11.25 9.21
C ARG A 345 -20.89 10.02 9.24
N ALA A 346 -19.73 10.06 8.59
CA ALA A 346 -18.82 8.92 8.46
C ALA A 346 -17.39 9.23 8.98
N HIS A 347 -16.32 9.14 8.20
CA HIS A 347 -14.97 9.72 8.37
C HIS A 347 -14.12 9.33 9.61
N GLU A 348 -14.70 8.83 10.70
CA GLU A 348 -13.96 8.35 11.87
C GLU A 348 -14.25 6.86 12.08
N ALA A 349 -13.21 6.02 12.01
CA ALA A 349 -13.30 4.60 12.32
C ALA A 349 -13.91 4.35 13.70
N GLN A 350 -14.80 3.35 13.80
CA GLN A 350 -15.48 2.96 15.04
C GLN A 350 -15.33 1.45 15.26
N ASP A 351 -14.98 1.03 16.48
CA ASP A 351 -14.82 -0.40 16.82
C ASP A 351 -16.11 -1.22 16.56
N ALA A 352 -17.27 -0.64 16.87
CA ALA A 352 -18.57 -1.23 16.59
C ALA A 352 -19.08 -0.95 15.16
N GLY A 353 -18.34 -0.21 14.33
CA GLY A 353 -18.79 0.27 13.02
C GLY A 353 -19.77 1.44 13.08
N TYR A 354 -20.16 1.89 14.28
CA TYR A 354 -20.99 3.08 14.46
C TYR A 354 -20.78 3.71 15.85
N ARG A 355 -21.20 4.97 15.99
CA ARG A 355 -21.28 5.67 17.28
C ARG A 355 -22.50 6.57 17.34
N MET A 356 -23.29 6.40 18.39
CA MET A 356 -24.42 7.29 18.72
C MET A 356 -23.96 8.31 19.75
N TYR A 357 -23.99 9.60 19.40
CA TYR A 357 -23.58 10.66 20.31
C TYR A 357 -24.72 11.08 21.23
N LYS A 358 -24.43 12.02 22.14
CA LYS A 358 -25.40 12.55 23.09
C LYS A 358 -26.69 12.99 22.39
N LYS A 359 -27.82 12.62 23.00
CA LYS A 359 -29.16 12.98 22.50
C LYS A 359 -29.34 14.50 22.47
N ALA A 360 -29.97 15.00 21.41
CA ALA A 360 -30.36 16.41 21.32
C ALA A 360 -31.38 16.74 22.42
N ARG A 361 -31.32 17.98 22.94
CA ARG A 361 -32.15 18.43 24.06
C ARG A 361 -33.65 18.43 23.73
N THR A 362 -33.97 18.67 22.46
CA THR A 362 -35.33 18.86 21.96
C THR A 362 -36.00 17.58 21.51
N THR A 363 -35.25 16.56 21.08
CA THR A 363 -35.81 15.42 20.34
C THR A 363 -35.56 14.04 20.96
N GLU A 364 -34.91 13.93 22.13
CA GLU A 364 -34.49 12.65 22.77
C GLU A 364 -33.78 11.65 21.82
N PHE A 365 -33.36 12.11 20.65
CA PHE A 365 -32.74 11.36 19.58
C PHE A 365 -31.25 11.76 19.51
N PRO A 366 -30.32 10.86 19.15
CA PRO A 366 -28.91 11.21 19.01
C PRO A 366 -28.72 12.46 18.15
N ALA A 367 -28.01 13.48 18.64
CA ALA A 367 -27.80 14.71 17.86
C ALA A 367 -26.89 14.46 16.64
N VAL A 368 -25.92 13.54 16.81
CA VAL A 368 -24.95 13.14 15.80
C VAL A 368 -24.81 11.64 15.83
N MET A 369 -24.58 11.03 14.67
CA MET A 369 -24.31 9.61 14.52
C MET A 369 -23.16 9.43 13.54
N THR A 370 -22.15 8.65 13.93
CA THR A 370 -21.07 8.22 13.02
C THR A 370 -21.37 6.81 12.54
N ILE A 371 -21.29 6.57 11.23
CA ILE A 371 -21.39 5.26 10.60
C ILE A 371 -20.10 4.95 9.84
N PHE A 372 -19.56 3.75 10.00
CA PHE A 372 -18.29 3.33 9.40
C PHE A 372 -18.47 1.93 8.79
N SER A 373 -18.18 1.80 7.50
CA SER A 373 -18.57 0.63 6.72
C SER A 373 -17.40 -0.24 6.24
N ALA A 374 -16.17 0.03 6.71
CA ALA A 374 -14.96 -0.76 6.45
C ALA A 374 -14.60 -1.65 7.67
N PRO A 375 -14.92 -2.95 7.67
CA PRO A 375 -14.62 -3.84 8.80
C PRO A 375 -13.15 -4.27 8.78
N ASN A 376 -12.57 -4.55 9.95
CA ASN A 376 -11.14 -4.86 10.09
C ASN A 376 -10.26 -3.89 9.29
N TYR A 377 -10.50 -2.60 9.45
CA TYR A 377 -9.86 -1.55 8.69
C TYR A 377 -8.32 -1.70 8.73
N LEU A 378 -7.69 -1.53 7.57
CA LEU A 378 -6.26 -1.75 7.33
C LEU A 378 -5.73 -3.16 7.69
N ASP A 379 -6.60 -4.16 7.77
CA ASP A 379 -6.29 -5.52 8.25
C ASP A 379 -5.79 -5.64 9.69
N VAL A 380 -5.87 -4.55 10.46
CA VAL A 380 -5.24 -4.43 11.78
C VAL A 380 -6.21 -3.95 12.86
N TYR A 381 -7.16 -3.06 12.53
CA TYR A 381 -8.05 -2.46 13.53
C TYR A 381 -8.99 -3.48 14.19
N ASN A 382 -9.30 -4.58 13.50
CA ASN A 382 -10.23 -5.63 13.97
C ASN A 382 -11.62 -5.13 14.38
N ASN A 383 -12.02 -3.96 13.88
CA ASN A 383 -13.34 -3.38 14.11
C ASN A 383 -14.43 -4.11 13.31
N LYS A 384 -15.68 -3.95 13.76
CA LYS A 384 -16.87 -4.22 12.95
C LYS A 384 -17.12 -3.06 11.99
N ALA A 385 -17.85 -3.33 10.92
CA ALA A 385 -18.52 -2.32 10.12
C ALA A 385 -20.02 -2.30 10.42
N ALA A 386 -20.69 -1.21 10.05
CA ALA A 386 -22.14 -1.14 10.10
C ALA A 386 -22.74 -0.33 8.94
N VAL A 387 -24.03 -0.53 8.71
CA VAL A 387 -24.90 0.33 7.90
C VAL A 387 -26.15 0.71 8.69
N ILE A 388 -26.72 1.88 8.40
CA ILE A 388 -28.01 2.32 8.96
C ILE A 388 -29.12 2.02 7.96
N LYS A 389 -30.09 1.18 8.32
CA LYS A 389 -31.31 0.97 7.57
C LYS A 389 -32.44 1.78 8.20
N TYR A 390 -32.87 2.83 7.52
CA TYR A 390 -34.02 3.62 7.92
C TYR A 390 -35.24 3.21 7.09
N GLU A 391 -36.27 2.68 7.74
CA GLU A 391 -37.50 2.25 7.08
C GLU A 391 -38.67 2.33 8.07
N ASN A 392 -39.85 2.75 7.63
CA ASN A 392 -41.06 2.83 8.47
C ASN A 392 -40.86 3.65 9.76
N ASN A 393 -40.10 4.75 9.69
CA ASN A 393 -39.68 5.58 10.83
C ASN A 393 -38.85 4.85 11.90
N VAL A 394 -38.28 3.69 11.58
CA VAL A 394 -37.41 2.92 12.45
C VAL A 394 -36.00 2.93 11.88
N MET A 395 -35.04 3.30 12.72
CA MET A 395 -33.62 3.24 12.41
C MET A 395 -33.01 1.96 12.97
N ASN A 396 -32.56 1.07 12.09
CA ASN A 396 -31.92 -0.18 12.44
C ASN A 396 -30.44 -0.15 12.03
N ILE A 397 -29.55 -0.48 12.95
CA ILE A 397 -28.12 -0.61 12.64
C ILE A 397 -27.83 -2.08 12.37
N ARG A 398 -27.24 -2.37 11.21
CA ARG A 398 -26.80 -3.72 10.84
C ARG A 398 -25.28 -3.75 10.83
N GLN A 399 -24.70 -4.51 11.75
CA GLN A 399 -23.25 -4.71 11.84
C GLN A 399 -22.82 -5.94 11.05
N PHE A 400 -21.62 -5.91 10.49
CA PHE A 400 -20.99 -7.05 9.83
C PHE A 400 -19.47 -7.07 10.07
N ASN A 401 -18.86 -8.25 9.99
CA ASN A 401 -17.41 -8.44 10.12
C ASN A 401 -16.75 -8.48 8.73
N CYS A 402 -15.41 -8.44 8.69
CA CYS A 402 -14.65 -8.50 7.45
C CYS A 402 -14.81 -9.81 6.67
N SER A 403 -14.31 -9.79 5.45
CA SER A 403 -14.32 -10.87 4.47
C SER A 403 -12.90 -11.11 4.00
N PRO A 404 -12.51 -12.35 3.67
CA PRO A 404 -11.22 -12.60 3.07
C PRO A 404 -11.08 -11.84 1.75
N HIS A 405 -9.90 -11.30 1.49
CA HIS A 405 -9.54 -10.70 0.20
C HIS A 405 -8.15 -11.19 -0.23
N PRO A 406 -7.82 -11.11 -1.53
CA PRO A 406 -6.49 -11.39 -2.04
C PRO A 406 -5.43 -10.49 -1.41
N TYR A 407 -4.24 -11.06 -1.25
CA TYR A 407 -3.10 -10.35 -0.71
C TYR A 407 -2.37 -9.59 -1.81
N TRP A 408 -2.01 -8.35 -1.52
CA TRP A 408 -1.16 -7.51 -2.35
C TRP A 408 0.02 -7.04 -1.51
N LEU A 409 1.22 -7.07 -2.11
CA LEU A 409 2.38 -6.46 -1.48
C LEU A 409 2.17 -4.95 -1.37
N PRO A 410 2.78 -4.28 -0.37
CA PRO A 410 2.65 -2.86 -0.20
C PRO A 410 2.93 -2.07 -1.48
N ASN A 411 2.07 -1.11 -1.81
CA ASN A 411 2.18 -0.27 -3.01
C ASN A 411 2.19 -1.06 -4.32
N PHE A 412 1.49 -2.19 -4.38
CA PHE A 412 1.35 -3.02 -5.59
C PHE A 412 2.70 -3.50 -6.17
N MET A 413 3.71 -3.64 -5.31
CA MET A 413 5.05 -4.07 -5.70
C MET A 413 5.02 -5.52 -6.22
N ASP A 414 5.72 -5.79 -7.33
CA ASP A 414 5.88 -7.15 -7.80
C ASP A 414 6.94 -7.91 -6.97
N VAL A 415 6.82 -9.24 -6.99
CA VAL A 415 7.69 -10.12 -6.18
C VAL A 415 9.17 -10.04 -6.54
N PHE A 416 9.52 -9.63 -7.77
CA PHE A 416 10.93 -9.45 -8.15
C PHE A 416 11.47 -8.17 -7.53
N THR A 417 10.76 -7.05 -7.69
CA THR A 417 11.15 -5.78 -7.07
C THR A 417 11.31 -5.93 -5.56
N TRP A 418 10.42 -6.68 -4.92
CA TRP A 418 10.49 -6.96 -3.48
C TRP A 418 11.67 -7.86 -3.08
N SER A 419 11.92 -8.95 -3.81
CA SER A 419 12.89 -9.98 -3.40
C SER A 419 14.32 -9.76 -3.91
N LEU A 420 14.51 -9.05 -5.02
CA LEU A 420 15.83 -8.84 -5.63
C LEU A 420 16.86 -8.21 -4.69
N PRO A 421 16.53 -7.18 -3.87
CA PRO A 421 17.48 -6.65 -2.88
C PRO A 421 17.97 -7.71 -1.90
N PHE A 422 17.05 -8.54 -1.41
CA PHE A 422 17.35 -9.63 -0.48
C PHE A 422 18.22 -10.71 -1.14
N VAL A 423 17.86 -11.16 -2.35
CA VAL A 423 18.63 -12.15 -3.11
C VAL A 423 20.05 -11.64 -3.36
N GLY A 424 20.20 -10.40 -3.80
CA GLY A 424 21.50 -9.78 -4.05
C GLY A 424 22.37 -9.74 -2.80
N GLU A 425 21.80 -9.38 -1.64
CA GLU A 425 22.51 -9.39 -0.36
C GLU A 425 22.96 -10.80 0.01
N LYS A 426 22.07 -11.80 -0.01
CA LYS A 426 22.41 -13.16 0.43
C LYS A 426 23.43 -13.84 -0.47
N ILE A 427 23.34 -13.65 -1.79
CA ILE A 427 24.36 -14.13 -2.72
C ILE A 427 25.69 -13.44 -2.42
N THR A 428 25.68 -12.15 -2.12
CA THR A 428 26.92 -11.45 -1.79
C THR A 428 27.49 -11.90 -0.45
N ASP A 429 26.68 -12.10 0.58
CA ASP A 429 27.09 -12.66 1.87
C ASP A 429 27.74 -14.03 1.71
N MET A 430 27.13 -14.90 0.88
CA MET A 430 27.67 -16.21 0.54
C MET A 430 29.03 -16.09 -0.15
N LEU A 431 29.14 -15.21 -1.16
CA LEU A 431 30.41 -14.98 -1.86
C LEU A 431 31.48 -14.41 -0.92
N VAL A 432 31.12 -13.52 0.00
CA VAL A 432 32.04 -13.01 1.04
C VAL A 432 32.49 -14.15 1.95
N ALA A 433 31.58 -15.03 2.39
CA ALA A 433 31.91 -16.17 3.24
C ALA A 433 32.87 -17.13 2.52
N VAL A 434 32.61 -17.45 1.24
CA VAL A 434 33.49 -18.29 0.40
C VAL A 434 34.84 -17.63 0.17
N LEU A 435 34.90 -16.32 -0.09
CA LEU A 435 36.19 -15.63 -0.26
C LEU A 435 36.98 -15.55 1.04
N ASN A 436 36.31 -15.55 2.19
CA ASN A 436 36.94 -15.57 3.51
C ASN A 436 37.41 -16.96 3.94
N THR A 437 37.07 -18.05 3.23
CA THR A 437 37.66 -19.37 3.51
C THR A 437 39.10 -19.46 3.04
N CYS A 438 39.50 -18.63 2.05
CA CYS A 438 40.91 -18.48 1.70
C CYS A 438 41.59 -17.63 2.79
N THR A 439 42.32 -18.30 3.67
CA THR A 439 43.08 -17.58 4.70
C THR A 439 44.28 -16.87 4.07
N LYS A 440 44.80 -15.87 4.79
CA LYS A 440 46.03 -15.17 4.37
C LYS A 440 47.19 -16.16 4.18
N GLU A 441 47.20 -17.24 4.96
CA GLU A 441 48.22 -18.28 4.89
C GLU A 441 48.14 -19.10 3.58
N GLU A 442 46.96 -19.46 3.06
CA GLU A 442 46.84 -20.20 1.78
C GLU A 442 47.24 -19.36 0.55
N LEU A 443 47.04 -18.03 0.64
CA LEU A 443 47.50 -17.05 -0.35
C LEU A 443 49.01 -16.80 -0.31
N GLU A 444 49.67 -17.15 0.80
CA GLU A 444 51.11 -17.03 1.04
C GLU A 444 51.84 -18.37 0.83
N GLU A 445 51.19 -19.52 1.07
CA GLU A 445 51.77 -20.86 0.86
C GLU A 445 51.94 -21.24 -0.62
N GLN A 446 51.15 -20.67 -1.54
CA GLN A 446 51.40 -20.81 -2.98
C GLN A 446 52.70 -20.15 -3.46
N THR A 447 53.36 -19.37 -2.61
CA THR A 447 54.66 -18.74 -2.92
C THR A 447 55.86 -19.58 -2.50
N GLU A 448 55.70 -20.60 -1.66
CA GLU A 448 56.84 -21.34 -1.07
C GLU A 448 57.07 -22.75 -1.64
N SER A 449 56.18 -23.29 -2.49
CA SER A 449 56.26 -24.68 -2.95
C SER A 449 56.52 -24.90 -4.45
N GLU A 450 56.78 -23.86 -5.27
CA GLU A 450 57.22 -24.06 -6.66
C GLU A 450 58.62 -23.50 -6.91
N THR A 451 59.52 -24.40 -7.33
CA THR A 451 60.85 -24.11 -7.87
C THR A 451 60.84 -22.96 -8.89
N PRO A 452 61.89 -22.11 -8.95
CA PRO A 452 61.86 -20.86 -9.69
C PRO A 452 61.95 -21.09 -11.19
N VAL A 453 60.82 -21.24 -11.87
CA VAL A 453 60.75 -21.16 -13.33
C VAL A 453 59.46 -20.41 -13.73
N SER A 454 59.63 -19.18 -14.25
CA SER A 454 58.63 -18.24 -14.81
C SER A 454 58.07 -17.13 -13.88
N PRO A 455 57.63 -15.97 -14.43
CA PRO A 455 57.90 -14.66 -13.84
C PRO A 455 56.95 -14.26 -12.71
N ILE A 456 57.54 -13.65 -11.69
CA ILE A 456 56.94 -13.07 -10.47
C ILE A 456 55.76 -12.10 -10.75
N GLU A 457 55.60 -11.63 -11.98
CA GLU A 457 54.48 -10.74 -12.39
C GLU A 457 53.12 -11.45 -12.43
N ASP A 458 53.04 -12.74 -12.81
CA ASP A 458 51.77 -13.46 -12.96
C ASP A 458 51.12 -13.81 -11.61
N SER A 459 51.93 -14.17 -10.61
CA SER A 459 51.46 -14.43 -9.24
C SER A 459 50.93 -13.16 -8.56
N LYS A 460 51.65 -12.04 -8.72
CA LYS A 460 51.19 -10.72 -8.23
C LYS A 460 49.95 -10.23 -8.96
N ALA A 461 49.84 -10.47 -10.27
CA ALA A 461 48.65 -10.15 -11.05
C ALA A 461 47.44 -10.98 -10.56
N ARG A 462 47.61 -12.27 -10.29
CA ARG A 462 46.55 -13.15 -9.77
C ARG A 462 46.11 -12.75 -8.36
N GLN A 463 47.04 -12.40 -7.47
CA GLN A 463 46.74 -11.82 -6.14
C GLN A 463 45.97 -10.50 -6.26
N GLN A 464 46.37 -9.63 -7.20
CA GLN A 464 45.68 -8.37 -7.45
C GLN A 464 44.26 -8.57 -8.01
N VAL A 465 44.05 -9.56 -8.87
CA VAL A 465 42.72 -9.94 -9.39
C VAL A 465 41.83 -10.46 -8.26
N ILE A 466 42.34 -11.32 -7.39
CA ILE A 466 41.58 -11.83 -6.23
C ILE A 466 41.23 -10.68 -5.27
N LYS A 467 42.19 -9.78 -4.98
CA LYS A 467 41.96 -8.58 -4.15
C LYS A 467 40.92 -7.65 -4.77
N ASN A 468 40.97 -7.44 -6.09
CA ASN A 468 39.97 -6.64 -6.81
C ASN A 468 38.57 -7.29 -6.77
N LYS A 469 38.49 -8.63 -6.86
CA LYS A 469 37.24 -9.40 -6.71
C LYS A 469 36.67 -9.28 -5.29
N ILE A 470 37.50 -9.42 -4.26
CA ILE A 470 37.10 -9.20 -2.86
C ILE A 470 36.58 -7.78 -2.65
N MET A 471 37.28 -6.76 -3.18
CA MET A 471 36.84 -5.37 -3.10
C MET A 471 35.57 -5.08 -3.92
N ALA A 472 35.32 -5.80 -5.02
CA ALA A 472 34.10 -5.68 -5.80
C ALA A 472 32.91 -6.32 -5.06
N VAL A 473 33.09 -7.53 -4.53
CA VAL A 473 32.08 -8.24 -3.72
C VAL A 473 31.75 -7.45 -2.45
N GLY A 474 32.75 -6.90 -1.75
CA GLY A 474 32.51 -6.05 -0.58
C GLY A 474 31.78 -4.74 -0.91
N ARG A 475 31.96 -4.18 -2.12
CA ARG A 475 31.18 -3.02 -2.60
C ARG A 475 29.73 -3.40 -2.93
N MET A 476 29.53 -4.53 -3.62
CA MET A 476 28.18 -5.05 -3.90
C MET A 476 27.42 -5.38 -2.62
N SER A 477 28.09 -5.93 -1.62
CA SER A 477 27.48 -6.28 -0.31
C SER A 477 26.90 -5.04 0.33
N ARG A 478 27.69 -3.95 0.38
CA ARG A 478 27.22 -2.66 0.89
C ARG A 478 26.05 -2.09 0.09
N VAL A 479 26.08 -2.19 -1.24
CA VAL A 479 24.99 -1.70 -2.09
C VAL A 479 23.71 -2.48 -1.83
N PHE A 480 23.77 -3.82 -1.80
CA PHE A 480 22.58 -4.63 -1.55
C PHE A 480 22.07 -4.53 -0.12
N SER A 481 22.95 -4.41 0.88
CA SER A 481 22.54 -4.11 2.26
C SER A 481 21.83 -2.76 2.36
N LEU A 482 22.32 -1.72 1.67
CA LEU A 482 21.64 -0.42 1.63
C LEU A 482 20.31 -0.48 0.87
N LEU A 483 20.25 -1.15 -0.28
CA LEU A 483 19.01 -1.31 -1.03
C LEU A 483 17.96 -2.09 -0.24
N ARG A 484 18.38 -3.11 0.52
CA ARG A 484 17.50 -3.83 1.43
C ARG A 484 17.10 -2.97 2.61
N GLU A 485 18.04 -2.28 3.27
CA GLU A 485 17.73 -1.39 4.39
C GLU A 485 16.75 -0.30 3.96
N GLU A 486 16.90 0.26 2.75
CA GLU A 486 15.91 1.17 2.15
C GLU A 486 14.59 0.46 1.86
N SER A 487 14.60 -0.74 1.27
CA SER A 487 13.38 -1.51 0.99
C SER A 487 12.63 -1.92 2.26
N GLU A 488 13.34 -2.32 3.31
CA GLU A 488 12.82 -2.69 4.62
C GLU A 488 12.34 -1.45 5.37
N LYS A 489 13.11 -0.36 5.39
CA LYS A 489 12.64 0.91 5.95
C LYS A 489 11.40 1.42 5.23
N VAL A 490 11.33 1.33 3.90
CA VAL A 490 10.14 1.72 3.13
C VAL A 490 8.97 0.78 3.44
N SER A 491 9.20 -0.51 3.61
CA SER A 491 8.15 -1.47 3.99
C SER A 491 7.71 -1.33 5.45
N GLU A 492 8.62 -1.01 6.38
CA GLU A 492 8.40 -0.82 7.81
C GLU A 492 7.76 0.54 8.11
N LEU A 493 8.28 1.63 7.54
CA LEU A 493 7.70 2.98 7.65
C LEU A 493 6.28 3.03 7.10
N LYS A 494 5.95 2.18 6.13
CA LYS A 494 4.62 2.15 5.50
C LYS A 494 3.67 1.14 6.13
N ASN A 495 4.17 0.05 6.72
CA ASN A 495 3.35 -0.81 7.59
C ASN A 495 3.15 -0.20 9.00
N VAL A 496 4.00 0.75 9.41
CA VAL A 496 4.03 1.37 10.74
C VAL A 496 4.29 2.87 10.60
N SER A 497 3.37 3.62 10.01
CA SER A 497 3.46 5.08 10.00
C SER A 497 3.04 5.66 11.37
N GLY A 498 3.88 5.47 12.41
CA GLY A 498 3.68 6.17 13.69
C GLY A 498 4.61 5.89 14.88
N SER A 499 5.49 4.87 14.87
CA SER A 499 6.39 4.62 16.02
C SER A 499 7.84 4.39 15.60
N ALA A 500 8.75 5.20 16.15
CA ALA A 500 10.18 5.23 15.80
C ALA A 500 11.01 4.01 16.24
N ARG A 501 10.40 2.93 16.78
CA ARG A 501 11.11 1.68 17.11
C ARG A 501 10.19 0.46 17.02
N LEU A 502 10.53 -0.47 16.12
CA LEU A 502 10.15 -1.87 16.24
C LEU A 502 11.25 -2.64 17.02
N PRO A 503 10.88 -3.55 17.93
CA PRO A 503 11.84 -4.46 18.54
C PRO A 503 12.55 -5.29 17.45
N HIS A 504 13.87 -5.45 17.54
CA HIS A 504 14.61 -6.32 16.63
C HIS A 504 14.04 -7.76 16.67
N GLY A 505 13.63 -8.29 15.51
CA GLY A 505 13.11 -9.66 15.35
C GLY A 505 11.64 -9.78 14.95
N THR A 506 10.85 -8.70 14.96
CA THR A 506 9.41 -8.77 14.64
C THR A 506 9.14 -9.04 13.16
N LEU A 507 9.99 -8.58 12.24
CA LEU A 507 9.86 -8.87 10.79
C LEU A 507 10.21 -10.30 10.43
N ALA A 508 11.11 -10.92 11.18
CA ALA A 508 11.43 -12.34 11.02
C ALA A 508 10.25 -13.24 11.42
N SER A 509 9.25 -12.70 12.13
CA SER A 509 8.06 -13.42 12.60
C SER A 509 6.84 -13.26 11.67
N GLY A 510 7.00 -12.58 10.52
CA GLY A 510 5.93 -12.39 9.55
C GLY A 510 4.74 -11.58 10.09
N SER A 511 3.58 -11.72 9.44
CA SER A 511 2.33 -11.03 9.80
C SER A 511 1.82 -11.38 11.20
N GLU A 512 2.18 -12.54 11.75
CA GLU A 512 1.84 -12.92 13.12
C GLU A 512 2.58 -12.10 14.19
N GLY A 513 3.85 -11.74 13.95
CA GLY A 513 4.63 -10.90 14.86
C GLY A 513 4.11 -9.46 14.98
N ILE A 514 3.57 -8.92 13.89
CA ILE A 514 2.95 -7.58 13.85
C ILE A 514 1.58 -7.61 14.54
N LYS A 515 0.76 -8.65 14.30
CA LYS A 515 -0.52 -8.87 14.99
C LYS A 515 -0.37 -9.03 16.50
N ALA A 516 0.76 -9.55 16.98
CA ALA A 516 1.06 -9.63 18.41
C ALA A 516 1.44 -8.27 19.05
N ALA A 517 1.90 -7.30 18.24
CA ALA A 517 2.32 -5.98 18.71
C ALA A 517 1.18 -4.94 18.75
N ILE A 518 0.14 -5.11 17.92
CA ILE A 518 -1.06 -4.26 17.89
C ILE A 518 -2.22 -5.08 18.46
N SER A 519 -2.49 -4.93 19.76
CA SER A 519 -3.36 -5.85 20.49
C SER A 519 -4.85 -5.45 20.52
N GLY A 520 -5.20 -4.27 20.01
CA GLY A 520 -6.58 -3.81 19.94
C GLY A 520 -6.81 -2.54 19.10
N PHE A 521 -8.08 -2.21 18.89
CA PHE A 521 -8.56 -1.08 18.08
C PHE A 521 -7.87 0.25 18.40
N GLU A 522 -7.72 0.58 19.69
CA GLU A 522 -7.09 1.84 20.12
C GLU A 522 -5.59 1.90 19.82
N ASP A 523 -4.89 0.77 19.82
CA ASP A 523 -3.47 0.71 19.46
C ASP A 523 -3.31 0.94 17.95
N ALA A 524 -4.17 0.31 17.14
CA ALA A 524 -4.22 0.50 15.69
C ALA A 524 -4.52 1.98 15.35
N ARG A 525 -5.56 2.55 15.97
CA ARG A 525 -5.96 3.95 15.79
C ARG A 525 -4.83 4.93 16.12
N LYS A 526 -4.11 4.71 17.22
CA LYS A 526 -2.96 5.55 17.59
C LYS A 526 -1.81 5.43 16.62
N SER A 527 -1.55 4.21 16.11
CA SER A 527 -0.49 3.98 15.13
C SER A 527 -0.79 4.60 13.76
N ASP A 528 -2.05 4.93 13.50
CA ASP A 528 -2.53 5.42 12.21
C ASP A 528 -2.90 6.90 12.20
N ILE A 529 -2.82 7.58 13.35
CA ILE A 529 -3.30 8.95 13.55
C ILE A 529 -2.65 9.97 12.60
N GLU A 530 -1.41 9.73 12.16
CA GLU A 530 -0.74 10.62 11.21
C GLU A 530 -1.31 10.49 9.79
N ASN A 531 -1.82 9.31 9.41
CA ASN A 531 -2.51 9.11 8.13
C ASN A 531 -3.94 9.67 8.14
N GLU A 532 -4.47 9.97 9.32
CA GLU A 532 -5.77 10.64 9.47
C GLU A 532 -5.66 12.18 9.30
N ARG A 533 -4.44 12.73 9.26
CA ARG A 533 -4.17 14.15 8.98
C ARG A 533 -4.29 14.48 7.50
N LEU A 534 -4.65 15.73 7.19
CA LEU A 534 -4.44 16.29 5.85
C LEU A 534 -2.94 16.22 5.51
N PRO A 535 -2.55 15.57 4.40
CA PRO A 535 -1.16 15.51 4.01
C PRO A 535 -0.56 16.92 3.80
N PRO A 536 0.75 17.11 4.05
CA PRO A 536 1.42 18.36 3.73
C PRO A 536 1.29 18.68 2.24
N ALA A 537 1.25 19.97 1.89
CA ALA A 537 1.16 20.39 0.49
C ALA A 537 2.27 19.73 -0.34
N LEU A 538 1.88 19.12 -1.46
CA LEU A 538 2.81 18.50 -2.40
C LEU A 538 3.60 19.61 -3.10
N PHE A 539 4.77 19.95 -2.57
CA PHE A 539 5.69 20.85 -3.25
C PHE A 539 6.49 20.06 -4.28
N ASP A 540 6.56 20.57 -5.50
CA ASP A 540 7.54 20.07 -6.47
C ASP A 540 8.94 20.27 -5.90
N VAL A 541 9.66 19.17 -5.69
CA VAL A 541 11.04 19.14 -5.20
C VAL A 541 11.98 19.96 -6.10
N GLY A 542 11.63 20.13 -7.39
CA GLY A 542 12.34 20.96 -8.35
C GLY A 542 12.10 22.48 -8.20
N SER A 543 11.02 22.89 -7.54
CA SER A 543 10.65 24.30 -7.35
C SER A 543 11.55 25.02 -6.35
N GLU A 544 11.64 26.36 -6.42
CA GLU A 544 12.41 27.15 -5.45
C GLU A 544 11.91 26.95 -4.00
N GLN A 545 10.61 26.75 -3.82
CA GLN A 545 9.99 26.47 -2.52
C GLN A 545 10.33 25.07 -2.00
N GLY A 546 10.35 24.05 -2.88
CA GLY A 546 10.80 22.69 -2.53
C GLY A 546 12.28 22.64 -2.14
N LYS A 547 13.13 23.37 -2.87
CA LYS A 547 14.57 23.52 -2.55
C LYS A 547 14.80 24.25 -1.23
N ALA A 548 14.00 25.28 -0.93
CA ALA A 548 14.08 26.03 0.32
C ALA A 548 13.73 25.15 1.53
N LEU A 549 12.66 24.36 1.45
CA LEU A 549 12.21 23.47 2.53
C LEU A 549 13.22 22.36 2.85
N ILE A 550 13.83 21.76 1.81
CA ILE A 550 14.91 20.77 2.00
C ILE A 550 16.14 21.41 2.66
N SER A 551 16.48 22.63 2.27
CA SER A 551 17.60 23.35 2.88
C SER A 551 17.37 23.69 4.37
N SER A 552 16.12 23.97 4.76
CA SER A 552 15.76 24.24 6.15
C SER A 552 15.70 22.97 7.02
N ALA A 553 15.23 21.84 6.48
CA ALA A 553 15.12 20.58 7.22
C ALA A 553 16.49 19.98 7.59
N VAL A 554 17.54 20.29 6.83
CA VAL A 554 18.92 19.84 7.10
C VAL A 554 19.61 20.68 8.19
N LEU A 555 19.06 21.84 8.55
CA LEU A 555 19.70 22.80 9.48
C LEU A 555 19.20 22.72 10.94
N GLU A 556 18.12 21.98 11.24
CA GLU A 556 17.69 21.76 12.62
C GLU A 556 18.54 20.67 13.30
N LYS A 557 19.57 21.11 14.05
CA LYS A 557 20.20 20.26 15.08
C LYS A 557 19.27 20.15 16.29
N PRO A 558 19.09 18.96 16.90
CA PRO A 558 18.33 18.84 18.12
C PRO A 558 19.03 19.58 19.27
N GLU A 559 18.28 20.44 19.97
CA GLU A 559 18.75 21.18 21.15
C GLU A 559 19.21 20.23 22.27
N ALA A 560 20.32 20.58 22.91
CA ALA A 560 20.88 19.85 24.04
C ALA A 560 20.06 20.09 25.33
N THR A 561 19.51 19.03 25.90
CA THR A 561 18.84 19.05 27.21
C THR A 561 19.80 19.41 28.36
N PRO A 562 19.35 20.17 29.39
CA PRO A 562 20.22 20.67 30.46
C PRO A 562 20.63 19.59 31.47
N ALA A 563 21.85 19.71 31.98
CA ALA A 563 22.51 18.77 32.88
C ALA A 563 21.86 18.69 34.29
N PHE A 564 21.48 17.48 34.71
CA PHE A 564 21.07 17.20 36.09
C PHE A 564 22.20 16.57 36.91
N ARG A 565 22.33 17.03 38.17
CA ARG A 565 23.44 16.80 39.11
C ARG A 565 23.58 15.36 39.60
N ARG A 566 24.84 14.96 39.83
CA ARG A 566 25.30 13.74 40.52
C ARG A 566 24.74 13.61 41.94
N GLY A 567 24.24 12.41 42.28
CA GLY A 567 23.95 11.94 43.64
C GLY A 567 23.86 10.41 43.67
N HIS A 568 24.54 9.79 44.64
CA HIS A 568 24.91 8.37 44.76
C HIS A 568 23.78 7.32 44.78
N SER A 569 24.03 6.11 44.23
CA SER A 569 24.34 4.89 45.01
C SER A 569 24.40 3.64 44.11
N ARG A 570 25.33 2.73 44.43
CA ARG A 570 25.57 1.45 43.75
C ARG A 570 24.44 0.47 44.06
N GLY A 571 23.79 -0.06 43.02
CA GLY A 571 22.93 -1.24 43.07
C GLY A 571 22.99 -1.92 41.70
N ALA A 572 23.33 -3.21 41.68
CA ALA A 572 23.59 -4.01 40.49
C ALA A 572 22.35 -4.13 39.59
N SER A 573 22.53 -3.98 38.27
CA SER A 573 21.56 -4.38 37.25
C SER A 573 22.20 -5.40 36.32
N LEU A 574 21.50 -6.52 36.17
CA LEU A 574 21.80 -7.67 35.32
C LEU A 574 21.40 -7.38 33.86
N GLY A 575 22.28 -7.76 32.93
CA GLY A 575 21.88 -8.39 31.67
C GLY A 575 21.56 -7.51 30.46
N THR A 576 22.59 -6.95 29.81
CA THR A 576 22.57 -6.74 28.36
C THR A 576 23.02 -8.03 27.68
N THR A 577 22.16 -8.68 26.91
CA THR A 577 22.56 -9.83 26.08
C THR A 577 23.30 -9.33 24.84
N THR A 578 24.61 -9.17 24.99
CA THR A 578 25.55 -9.29 23.89
C THR A 578 25.55 -10.76 23.45
N THR A 579 25.14 -11.03 22.21
CA THR A 579 25.34 -12.35 21.61
C THR A 579 26.84 -12.66 21.63
N SER A 580 27.21 -13.64 22.44
CA SER A 580 28.59 -14.07 22.64
C SER A 580 29.11 -14.78 21.39
N PRO A 581 30.44 -14.79 21.15
CA PRO A 581 31.07 -15.52 20.04
C PRO A 581 30.70 -17.00 19.94
N SER A 582 30.20 -17.59 21.03
CA SER A 582 29.71 -18.97 21.10
C SER A 582 28.43 -19.23 20.32
N THR A 583 27.53 -18.25 20.14
CA THR A 583 26.28 -18.43 19.38
C THR A 583 26.53 -18.41 17.87
N ARG A 584 27.59 -17.71 17.43
CA ARG A 584 28.04 -17.65 16.03
C ARG A 584 28.76 -18.94 15.60
N ASN A 585 29.46 -19.59 16.51
CA ASN A 585 30.04 -20.92 16.27
C ASN A 585 28.97 -22.02 16.22
N ARG A 586 27.89 -21.91 17.02
CA ARG A 586 26.81 -22.91 17.00
C ARG A 586 26.03 -22.92 15.68
N GLY A 587 25.79 -21.75 15.08
CA GLY A 587 25.18 -21.67 13.74
C GLY A 587 26.08 -22.19 12.61
N LEU A 588 27.41 -22.02 12.72
CA LEU A 588 28.38 -22.60 11.77
C LEU A 588 28.54 -24.11 11.97
N GLU A 589 28.47 -24.61 13.20
CA GLU A 589 28.48 -26.04 13.51
C GLU A 589 27.19 -26.75 13.06
N ASP A 590 26.03 -26.10 13.20
CA ASP A 590 24.75 -26.64 12.70
C ASP A 590 24.72 -26.67 11.17
N THR A 591 25.25 -25.64 10.49
CA THR A 591 25.37 -25.61 9.03
C THR A 591 26.39 -26.64 8.53
N ARG A 592 27.50 -26.84 9.27
CA ARG A 592 28.48 -27.88 8.99
C ARG A 592 27.93 -29.28 9.23
N SER A 593 27.12 -29.49 10.27
CA SER A 593 26.43 -30.75 10.58
C SER A 593 25.38 -31.09 9.52
N LEU A 594 24.65 -30.10 9.01
CA LEU A 594 23.74 -30.24 7.87
C LEU A 594 24.46 -30.63 6.57
N ILE A 595 25.64 -30.05 6.31
CA ILE A 595 26.47 -30.40 5.15
C ILE A 595 27.13 -31.79 5.32
N GLN A 596 27.53 -32.16 6.55
CA GLN A 596 28.11 -33.46 6.87
C GLN A 596 27.07 -34.59 6.78
N GLY A 597 25.83 -34.35 7.25
CA GLY A 597 24.73 -35.31 7.15
C GLY A 597 24.27 -35.58 5.71
N VAL A 598 24.49 -34.65 4.78
CA VAL A 598 24.24 -34.85 3.33
C VAL A 598 25.37 -35.67 2.68
N TRP A 599 26.60 -35.55 3.18
CA TRP A 599 27.74 -36.35 2.72
C TRP A 599 27.74 -37.78 3.28
N ASP A 600 27.37 -37.98 4.55
CA ASP A 600 27.39 -39.30 5.19
C ASP A 600 26.23 -40.22 4.72
N VAL A 601 25.18 -39.67 4.11
CA VAL A 601 24.07 -40.46 3.52
C VAL A 601 24.44 -41.04 2.15
N GLU A 602 25.41 -40.47 1.43
CA GLU A 602 25.87 -41.01 0.13
C GLU A 602 26.89 -42.17 0.28
N ASP A 603 27.61 -42.26 1.40
CA ASP A 603 28.59 -43.33 1.64
C ASP A 603 28.00 -44.61 2.30
N GLY A 604 26.70 -44.61 2.67
CA GLY A 604 26.05 -45.70 3.39
C GLY A 604 25.27 -46.73 2.56
N ALA A 605 25.11 -46.54 1.25
CA ALA A 605 24.28 -47.40 0.39
C ALA A 605 25.08 -48.39 -0.48
N GLY A 606 26.16 -48.96 0.06
CA GLY A 606 27.03 -49.89 -0.64
C GLY A 606 27.73 -50.89 0.27
N ALA A 607 26.98 -51.67 1.05
CA ALA A 607 27.41 -52.97 1.61
C ALA A 607 26.19 -53.84 1.94
#